data_AF-A0A8H6HT35-F1
#
_entry.id   AF-A0A8H6HT35-F1
#
_cell.length_a   1.000
_cell.length_b   1.000
_cell.length_c   1.000
_cell.angle_alpha   90.00
_cell.angle_beta   90.00
_cell.angle_gamma   90.00
#
_symmetry.space_group_name_H-M   'P 1'
#
loop_
_entity.id
_entity.type
_entity.pdbx_description
1 polymer ?
#
loop_
_entity_poly.entity_id
_entity_poly.type
_entity_poly.pdbx_seq_one_letter_code
_entity_poly.pdbx_strand_id
1 'polypeptide(L)'
;MHFSTISAVLGTLMVLGTTVQAQEPSNTPGCWVCPAEDRVNYPLTNTNYDASPFVCIYGDDDIFNCSFSSSTGVLVEDNNLGLCPAAAIENCSERRAIMRRRALPHAPAAPVPAAREVKPGLMHTRTRLGESKKRLHNHFD
;
A
#
# COMPACT_ATOMS: atom_id res chain seq x y z
N MET A 1 -53.36 -26.86 -25.79
CA MET A 1 -53.73 -26.21 -24.52
C MET A 1 -53.05 -24.85 -24.49
N HIS A 2 -53.81 -23.77 -24.65
CA HIS A 2 -53.34 -22.39 -24.54
C HIS A 2 -53.46 -21.94 -23.08
N PHE A 3 -52.45 -21.26 -22.54
CA PHE A 3 -52.66 -20.18 -21.57
C PHE A 3 -51.56 -19.12 -21.72
N SER A 4 -52.03 -17.89 -21.92
CA SER A 4 -51.33 -16.63 -22.08
C SER A 4 -51.17 -15.96 -20.71
N THR A 5 -50.12 -15.18 -20.45
CA THR A 5 -50.21 -13.96 -19.61
C THR A 5 -49.05 -13.00 -19.86
N ILE A 6 -49.43 -11.73 -19.90
CA ILE A 6 -48.68 -10.48 -20.10
C ILE A 6 -48.33 -9.91 -18.71
N SER A 7 -47.13 -9.37 -18.49
CA SER A 7 -46.79 -8.37 -17.44
C SER A 7 -45.28 -8.10 -17.49
N ALA A 8 -44.72 -6.92 -17.23
CA ALA A 8 -45.18 -5.55 -17.15
C ALA A 8 -43.89 -4.71 -17.27
N VAL A 9 -43.94 -3.60 -18.01
CA VAL A 9 -42.85 -2.63 -18.11
C VAL A 9 -42.71 -1.94 -16.75
N LEU A 10 -41.56 -2.07 -16.09
CA LEU A 10 -41.18 -1.23 -14.95
C LEU A 10 -39.82 -0.60 -15.24
N GLY A 11 -39.87 0.68 -15.60
CA GLY A 11 -38.69 1.52 -15.74
C GLY A 11 -38.05 1.81 -14.39
N THR A 12 -36.72 1.71 -14.34
CA THR A 12 -35.91 2.28 -13.27
C THR A 12 -34.86 3.18 -13.91
N LEU A 13 -35.14 4.48 -13.85
CA LEU A 13 -34.20 5.54 -14.18
C LEU A 13 -33.22 5.65 -13.00
N MET A 14 -32.04 5.05 -13.13
CA MET A 14 -31.00 5.18 -12.10
C MET A 14 -30.20 6.47 -12.32
N VAL A 15 -30.28 7.34 -11.32
CA VAL A 15 -29.47 8.55 -11.18
C VAL A 15 -28.01 8.14 -10.99
N LEU A 16 -27.15 8.47 -11.95
CA LEU A 16 -25.69 8.33 -11.82
C LEU A 16 -25.16 9.44 -10.91
N GLY A 17 -25.19 9.21 -9.60
CA GLY A 17 -24.41 9.98 -8.64
C GLY A 17 -22.94 9.59 -8.76
N THR A 18 -22.09 10.51 -9.18
CA THR A 18 -20.63 10.32 -9.18
C THR A 18 -20.11 10.44 -7.75
N THR A 19 -20.16 9.35 -7.00
CA THR A 19 -19.44 9.26 -5.72
C THR A 19 -17.94 9.27 -6.01
N VAL A 20 -17.24 10.31 -5.57
CA VAL A 20 -15.77 10.32 -5.52
C VAL A 20 -15.36 9.27 -4.49
N GLN A 21 -15.03 8.07 -4.97
CA GLN A 21 -14.52 7.00 -4.12
C GLN A 21 -13.12 7.39 -3.64
N ALA A 22 -12.94 7.52 -2.33
CA ALA A 22 -11.62 7.69 -1.75
C ALA A 22 -10.74 6.52 -2.20
N GLN A 23 -9.49 6.79 -2.60
CA GLN A 23 -8.55 5.73 -2.98
C GLN A 23 -8.39 4.79 -1.79
N GLU A 24 -8.94 3.58 -1.91
CA GLU A 24 -8.71 2.50 -0.96
C GLU A 24 -7.19 2.23 -0.90
N PRO A 25 -6.63 1.95 0.28
CA PRO A 25 -5.23 1.58 0.39
C PRO A 25 -4.97 0.39 -0.53
N SER A 26 -3.96 0.51 -1.38
CA SER A 26 -3.59 -0.50 -2.38
C SER A 26 -3.44 -1.87 -1.73
N ASN A 27 -4.21 -2.87 -2.19
CA ASN A 27 -4.14 -4.27 -1.71
C ASN A 27 -2.86 -5.01 -2.15
N THR A 28 -1.81 -4.30 -2.57
CA THR A 28 -0.50 -4.89 -2.87
C THR A 28 0.40 -4.78 -1.63
N PRO A 29 0.87 -5.90 -1.07
CA PRO A 29 1.61 -5.93 0.16
C PRO A 29 3.07 -5.62 -0.16
N GLY A 30 3.76 -4.97 0.78
CA GLY A 30 5.21 -4.84 0.75
C GLY A 30 5.83 -4.42 -0.59
N CYS A 31 7.07 -4.85 -0.80
CA CYS A 31 7.82 -4.62 -2.02
C CYS A 31 7.78 -5.79 -2.99
N TRP A 32 7.06 -6.86 -2.66
CA TRP A 32 7.13 -8.15 -3.33
C TRP A 32 5.77 -8.49 -3.94
N VAL A 33 5.77 -8.94 -5.19
CA VAL A 33 4.56 -9.36 -5.92
C VAL A 33 4.77 -10.74 -6.53
N CYS A 34 3.66 -11.45 -6.73
CA CYS A 34 3.68 -12.75 -7.38
C CYS A 34 4.30 -12.67 -8.78
N PRO A 35 5.18 -13.61 -9.15
CA PRO A 35 5.60 -13.79 -10.53
C PRO A 35 4.37 -14.03 -11.43
N ALA A 36 4.40 -13.47 -12.64
CA ALA A 36 3.27 -13.57 -13.58
C ALA A 36 2.98 -15.01 -14.02
N GLU A 37 3.99 -15.88 -13.99
CA GLU A 37 3.93 -17.27 -14.39
C GLU A 37 4.78 -18.14 -13.46
N ASP A 38 4.48 -19.44 -13.41
CA ASP A 38 5.31 -20.44 -12.73
C ASP A 38 6.49 -20.92 -13.60
N ARG A 39 7.25 -21.93 -13.16
CA ARG A 39 8.44 -22.42 -13.90
C ARG A 39 8.12 -23.15 -15.21
N VAL A 40 6.86 -23.48 -15.47
CA VAL A 40 6.41 -24.14 -16.71
C VAL A 40 5.41 -23.27 -17.49
N ASN A 41 5.34 -21.99 -17.17
CA ASN A 41 4.53 -20.96 -17.82
C ASN A 41 3.01 -21.08 -17.58
N TYR A 42 2.57 -21.65 -16.45
CA TYR A 42 1.18 -21.48 -16.02
C TYR A 42 0.98 -20.05 -15.51
N PRO A 43 -0.06 -19.33 -15.99
CA PRO A 43 -0.30 -17.96 -15.62
C PRO A 43 -0.78 -17.85 -14.17
N LEU A 44 -0.45 -16.72 -13.54
CA LEU A 44 -0.98 -16.32 -12.25
C LEU A 44 -2.48 -16.01 -12.38
N THR A 45 -3.30 -16.75 -11.64
CA THR A 45 -4.76 -16.63 -11.68
C THR A 45 -5.29 -15.86 -10.50
N ASN A 46 -4.70 -16.07 -9.32
CA ASN A 46 -5.16 -15.44 -8.10
C ASN A 46 -4.00 -15.18 -7.12
N THR A 47 -4.19 -14.22 -6.22
CA THR A 47 -3.18 -13.79 -5.25
C THR A 47 -3.85 -13.50 -3.91
N ASN A 48 -3.27 -14.02 -2.82
CA ASN A 48 -3.60 -13.59 -1.47
C ASN A 48 -2.40 -12.90 -0.85
N TYR A 49 -2.45 -11.58 -0.91
CA TYR A 49 -1.40 -10.68 -0.45
C TYR A 49 -1.52 -10.26 1.01
N ASP A 50 -2.68 -10.48 1.61
CA ASP A 50 -2.96 -10.15 3.01
C ASP A 50 -2.40 -11.21 3.97
N ALA A 51 -2.05 -12.39 3.45
CA ALA A 51 -1.40 -13.46 4.19
C ALA A 51 0.12 -13.20 4.38
N SER A 52 0.69 -13.81 5.42
CA SER A 52 2.13 -13.80 5.70
C SER A 52 2.57 -15.22 6.12
N PRO A 53 3.16 -16.02 5.23
CA PRO A 53 3.58 -15.70 3.85
C PRO A 53 2.41 -15.43 2.90
N PHE A 54 2.63 -14.61 1.88
CA PHE A 54 1.62 -14.33 0.86
C PHE A 54 1.58 -15.46 -0.17
N VAL A 55 0.41 -15.67 -0.79
CA VAL A 55 0.15 -16.83 -1.64
C VAL A 55 -0.12 -16.42 -3.08
N CYS A 56 0.52 -17.12 -4.02
CA CYS A 56 0.35 -16.98 -5.46
C CYS A 56 -0.25 -18.28 -6.02
N ILE A 57 -1.36 -18.19 -6.75
CA ILE A 57 -2.08 -19.34 -7.32
C ILE A 57 -1.89 -19.33 -8.83
N TYR A 58 -1.41 -20.44 -9.37
CA TYR A 58 -1.09 -20.60 -10.79
C TYR A 58 -2.03 -21.62 -11.45
N GLY A 59 -2.53 -21.29 -12.64
CA GLY A 59 -3.49 -22.14 -13.35
C GLY A 59 -4.91 -22.08 -12.78
N ASP A 60 -5.75 -23.04 -13.16
CA ASP A 60 -7.20 -22.98 -12.88
C ASP A 60 -7.59 -23.54 -11.50
N ASP A 61 -6.68 -24.24 -10.81
CA ASP A 61 -6.96 -24.90 -9.53
C ASP A 61 -6.23 -24.23 -8.37
N ASP A 62 -6.95 -23.91 -7.29
CA ASP A 62 -6.40 -23.29 -6.07
C ASP A 62 -5.39 -24.20 -5.32
N ILE A 63 -5.25 -25.47 -5.72
CA ILE A 63 -4.31 -26.44 -5.14
C ILE A 63 -2.87 -26.16 -5.55
N PHE A 64 -2.63 -25.57 -6.73
CA PHE A 64 -1.29 -25.26 -7.23
C PHE A 64 -0.89 -23.85 -6.83
N ASN A 65 -0.27 -23.75 -5.65
CA ASN A 65 0.09 -22.46 -5.08
C ASN A 65 1.52 -22.41 -4.55
N CYS A 66 2.04 -21.19 -4.49
CA CYS A 66 3.38 -20.88 -4.02
C CYS A 66 3.28 -19.82 -2.93
N SER A 67 3.86 -20.10 -1.76
CA SER A 67 3.89 -19.16 -0.64
C SER A 67 5.24 -18.47 -0.56
N PHE A 68 5.26 -17.14 -0.50
CA PHE A 68 6.48 -16.34 -0.46
C PHE A 68 6.53 -15.46 0.80
N SER A 69 7.75 -15.23 1.29
CA SER A 69 7.98 -14.34 2.42
C SER A 69 7.61 -12.90 2.08
N SER A 70 6.71 -12.30 2.86
CA SER A 70 6.32 -10.90 2.69
C SER A 70 7.47 -9.91 2.96
N SER A 71 8.53 -10.34 3.65
CA SER A 71 9.72 -9.52 3.94
C SER A 71 10.85 -9.67 2.92
N THR A 72 11.16 -10.90 2.50
CA THR A 72 12.34 -11.18 1.67
C THR A 72 12.01 -11.58 0.23
N GLY A 73 10.74 -11.89 -0.07
CA GLY A 73 10.31 -12.40 -1.36
C GLY A 73 10.77 -13.83 -1.64
N VAL A 74 11.44 -14.51 -0.71
CA VAL A 74 11.93 -15.88 -0.92
C VAL A 74 10.78 -16.89 -0.81
N LEU A 75 10.82 -17.95 -1.61
CA LEU A 75 9.88 -19.07 -1.54
C LEU A 75 9.92 -19.72 -0.15
N VAL A 76 8.75 -19.87 0.48
CA VAL A 76 8.57 -20.48 1.80
C VAL A 76 7.97 -21.88 1.65
N GLU A 77 6.93 -22.02 0.83
CA GLU A 77 6.28 -23.30 0.56
C GLU A 77 6.02 -23.48 -0.94
N ASP A 78 6.32 -24.68 -1.44
CA ASP A 78 6.05 -25.10 -2.81
C ASP A 78 4.91 -26.13 -2.79
N ASN A 79 3.68 -25.66 -2.99
CA ASN A 79 2.51 -26.52 -3.18
C ASN A 79 2.21 -26.68 -4.68
N ASN A 80 3.19 -26.50 -5.56
CA ASN A 80 3.07 -26.64 -7.00
C ASN A 80 4.07 -27.66 -7.55
N LEU A 81 4.23 -28.80 -6.86
CA LEU A 81 5.02 -29.95 -7.33
C LEU A 81 6.49 -29.61 -7.71
N GLY A 82 7.11 -28.60 -7.09
CA GLY A 82 8.48 -28.19 -7.44
C GLY A 82 8.56 -27.14 -8.55
N LEU A 83 7.42 -26.64 -9.02
CA LEU A 83 7.28 -25.71 -10.14
C LEU A 83 7.17 -24.25 -9.69
N CYS A 84 7.21 -23.99 -8.39
CA CYS A 84 7.21 -22.62 -7.87
C CYS A 84 8.49 -21.87 -8.27
N PRO A 85 8.39 -20.60 -8.69
CA PRO A 85 9.55 -19.73 -8.81
C PRO A 85 10.32 -19.64 -7.49
N ALA A 86 11.65 -19.50 -7.57
CA ALA A 86 12.49 -19.45 -6.37
C ALA A 86 12.28 -18.18 -5.52
N ALA A 87 11.80 -17.11 -6.14
CA ALA A 87 11.53 -15.84 -5.49
C ALA A 87 10.41 -15.08 -6.18
N ALA A 88 9.76 -14.22 -5.40
CA ALA A 88 8.82 -13.21 -5.85
C ALA A 88 9.54 -12.02 -6.51
N ILE A 89 8.78 -11.15 -7.18
CA ILE A 89 9.30 -10.00 -7.93
C ILE A 89 9.34 -8.75 -7.04
N GLU A 90 10.47 -8.05 -7.01
CA GLU A 90 10.58 -6.76 -6.32
C GLU A 90 9.91 -5.64 -7.14
N ASN A 91 8.78 -5.13 -6.67
CA ASN A 91 7.99 -4.08 -7.34
C ASN A 91 8.24 -2.67 -6.76
N CYS A 92 8.83 -2.55 -5.56
CA CYS A 92 8.96 -1.25 -4.88
C CYS A 92 9.77 -0.21 -5.66
N SER A 93 10.84 -0.62 -6.35
CA SER A 93 11.71 0.27 -7.12
C SER A 93 10.95 0.89 -8.30
N GLU A 94 10.24 0.07 -9.06
CA GLU A 94 9.39 0.48 -10.16
C GLU A 94 8.21 1.33 -9.69
N ARG A 95 7.50 0.90 -8.64
CA ARG A 95 6.40 1.66 -8.04
C ARG A 95 6.86 3.04 -7.60
N ARG A 96 8.04 3.14 -6.96
CA ARG A 96 8.64 4.40 -6.56
C ARG A 96 9.03 5.25 -7.77
N ALA A 97 9.54 4.66 -8.84
CA ALA A 97 9.85 5.37 -10.08
C ALA A 97 8.59 5.96 -10.73
N ILE A 98 7.50 5.19 -10.80
CA ILE A 98 6.20 5.64 -11.30
C ILE A 98 5.66 6.78 -10.44
N MET A 99 5.69 6.64 -9.10
CA MET A 99 5.26 7.71 -8.19
C MET A 99 6.08 8.99 -8.37
N ARG A 100 7.40 8.89 -8.54
CA ARG A 100 8.26 10.05 -8.81
C ARG A 100 7.92 10.72 -10.15
N ARG A 101 7.63 9.94 -11.19
CA ARG A 101 7.24 10.47 -12.51
C ARG A 101 5.87 11.15 -12.49
N ARG A 102 4.95 10.65 -11.65
CA ARG A 102 3.60 11.20 -11.47
C ARG A 102 3.52 12.32 -10.43
N ALA A 103 4.58 12.52 -9.65
CA ALA A 103 4.61 13.55 -8.62
C ALA A 103 4.46 14.92 -9.27
N LEU A 104 3.50 15.71 -8.78
CA LEU A 104 3.37 17.10 -9.16
C LEU A 104 4.68 17.82 -8.82
N PRO A 105 5.12 18.77 -9.67
CA PRO A 105 6.30 19.58 -9.36
C PRO A 105 6.12 20.20 -7.98
N HIS A 106 7.12 20.02 -7.13
CA HIS A 106 7.09 20.62 -5.80
C HIS A 106 7.01 22.14 -5.99
N ALA A 107 6.07 22.78 -5.29
CA ALA A 107 6.06 24.23 -5.22
C ALA A 107 7.47 24.70 -4.79
N PRO A 108 8.00 25.79 -5.37
CA PRO A 108 9.28 26.31 -4.94
C PRO A 108 9.25 26.47 -3.42
N ALA A 109 10.32 26.01 -2.76
CA ALA A 109 10.46 26.21 -1.32
C ALA A 109 10.21 27.70 -1.05
N ALA A 110 9.21 28.01 -0.23
CA ALA A 110 8.93 29.38 0.15
C ALA A 110 10.26 29.98 0.64
N PRO A 111 10.60 31.22 0.23
CA PRO A 111 11.83 31.85 0.67
C PRO A 111 11.85 31.78 2.20
N VAL A 112 12.75 30.94 2.72
CA VAL A 112 13.00 30.89 4.15
C VAL A 112 13.41 32.32 4.51
N PRO A 113 12.72 32.98 5.47
CA PRO A 113 13.09 34.32 5.86
C PRO A 113 14.60 34.34 6.11
N ALA A 114 15.32 35.17 5.35
CA ALA A 114 16.76 35.32 5.45
C ALA A 114 17.09 35.45 6.93
N ALA A 115 17.76 34.43 7.49
CA ALA A 115 18.04 34.26 8.90
C ALA A 115 16.93 34.82 9.80
N ARG A 116 15.95 33.98 10.23
CA ARG A 116 15.03 34.33 11.33
C ARG A 116 15.79 35.22 12.31
N GLU A 117 15.44 36.51 12.33
CA GLU A 117 16.12 37.47 13.17
C GLU A 117 16.23 36.82 14.54
N VAL A 118 17.46 36.64 15.03
CA VAL A 118 17.70 35.94 16.28
C VAL A 118 17.02 36.79 17.34
N LYS A 119 15.76 36.46 17.68
CA LYS A 119 14.97 37.18 18.68
C LYS A 119 15.60 36.84 20.03
N PRO A 120 16.48 37.71 20.58
CA PRO A 120 17.30 37.34 21.73
C PRO A 120 16.40 37.07 22.94
N GLY A 121 15.27 37.78 23.02
CA GLY A 121 14.24 37.58 24.04
C GLY A 121 13.62 36.18 24.04
N LEU A 122 13.40 35.56 22.87
CA LEU A 122 12.90 34.17 22.79
C LEU A 122 13.98 33.15 23.20
N MET A 123 15.24 33.50 22.98
CA MET A 123 16.36 32.65 23.39
C MET A 123 16.51 32.68 24.92
N HIS A 124 16.48 33.87 25.55
CA HIS A 124 16.54 34.01 27.00
C HIS A 124 15.36 33.38 27.72
N THR A 125 14.14 33.53 27.20
CA THR A 125 12.95 32.89 27.79
C THR A 125 13.03 31.36 27.73
N ARG A 126 13.54 30.79 26.63
CA ARG A 126 13.78 29.34 26.54
C ARG A 126 14.81 28.85 27.55
N THR A 127 15.91 29.58 27.73
CA THR A 127 16.93 29.26 28.73
C THR A 127 16.33 29.27 30.13
N ARG A 128 15.60 30.34 30.48
CA ARG A 128 14.95 30.49 31.79
C ARG A 128 13.93 29.38 32.07
N LEU A 129 13.11 29.02 31.09
CA LEU A 129 12.15 27.91 31.23
C LEU A 129 12.84 26.56 31.41
N GLY A 130 13.95 26.32 30.69
CA GLY A 130 14.75 25.12 30.85
C GLY A 130 15.39 24.99 32.23
N GLU A 131 15.90 26.09 32.78
CA GLU A 131 16.44 26.14 34.13
C GLU A 131 15.37 25.92 35.20
N SER A 132 14.20 26.57 35.06
CA SER A 132 13.07 26.35 35.96
C SER A 132 12.61 24.89 35.95
N LYS A 133 12.55 24.25 34.78
CA LYS A 133 12.18 22.83 34.67
C LYS A 133 13.18 21.92 35.39
N LYS A 134 14.49 22.17 35.24
CA LYS A 134 15.53 21.40 35.94
C LYS A 134 15.45 21.57 37.46
N ARG A 135 15.22 22.79 37.94
CA ARG A 135 15.04 23.05 39.38
C ARG A 135 13.82 22.34 39.95
N LEU A 136 12.70 22.35 39.22
CA LEU A 136 11.50 21.62 39.62
C LEU A 136 11.76 20.11 39.65
N HIS A 137 12.46 19.56 38.67
CA HIS A 137 12.76 18.12 38.63
C HIS A 137 13.61 17.68 39.82
N ASN A 138 14.66 18.43 40.16
CA ASN A 138 15.54 18.12 41.30
C ASN A 138 14.91 18.34 42.69
N HIS A 139 13.69 18.90 42.75
CA HIS A 139 13.00 19.17 44.01
C HIS A 139 12.00 18.06 44.39
N PHE A 140 11.83 17.08 43.49
CA PHE A 140 10.97 15.91 43.65
C PHE A 140 11.76 14.59 43.78
N ASP A 141 13.10 14.68 43.90
CA ASP A 141 14.01 13.60 44.34
C ASP A 141 14.44 13.86 45.79
#